data_AF-A0A7K8KJG5-F1
#
_entry.id   AF-A0A7K8KJG5-F1
#
_cell.length_a   1.000
_cell.length_b   1.000
_cell.length_c   1.000
_cell.angle_alpha   90.00
_cell.angle_beta   90.00
_cell.angle_gamma   90.00
#
_symmetry.space_group_name_H-M   'P 1'
#
loop_
_entity.id
_entity.type
_entity.pdbx_description
1 polymer ?
#
loop_
_entity_poly.entity_id
_entity_poly.type
_entity_poly.pdbx_seq_one_letter_code
_entity_poly.pdbx_strand_id
1 'polypeptide(L)'
;SEVLEWRQADAEEILYNLGFVQSEPGAVARVPARFFSAPSRANGIDFQLFLKAQVRRMEMEDPCLMLASRFQQVQALAATADAFFCLYSYVSRTPVQRISPSRPAWASPDGTPVAPAQPCALSPAE
;
A
#
# COMPACT_ATOMS: atom_id res chain seq x y z
N SER A 1 4.35 -45.13 -34.68
CA SER A 1 3.11 -44.89 -33.94
C SER A 1 2.61 -43.49 -34.21
N GLU A 2 1.61 -43.33 -35.07
CA GLU A 2 0.96 -42.05 -35.44
C GLU A 2 0.38 -41.29 -34.24
N VAL A 3 0.14 -41.96 -33.11
CA VAL A 3 -0.46 -41.37 -31.90
C VAL A 3 0.45 -40.34 -31.22
N LEU A 4 1.78 -40.43 -31.39
CA LEU A 4 2.73 -39.50 -30.75
C LEU A 4 2.95 -38.20 -31.54
N GLU A 5 2.47 -38.14 -32.78
CA GLU A 5 2.63 -36.99 -33.67
C GLU A 5 1.59 -35.88 -33.40
N TRP A 6 0.54 -36.19 -32.63
CA TRP A 6 -0.62 -35.33 -32.39
C TRP A 6 -0.53 -34.45 -31.13
N ARG A 7 0.56 -34.54 -30.35
CA ARG A 7 0.69 -33.82 -29.08
C ARG A 7 2.07 -33.19 -28.94
N GLN A 8 2.47 -32.37 -29.90
CA GLN A 8 3.49 -31.35 -29.64
C GLN A 8 2.80 -30.16 -28.96
N ALA A 9 2.26 -30.38 -27.76
CA ALA A 9 1.74 -29.29 -26.96
C ALA A 9 2.94 -28.39 -26.60
N ASP A 10 2.82 -27.10 -26.90
CA ASP A 10 3.87 -26.13 -26.66
C ASP A 10 4.25 -26.15 -25.18
N ALA A 11 5.54 -26.26 -24.89
CA ALA A 11 6.04 -26.29 -23.53
C ALA A 11 5.61 -25.02 -22.76
N GLU A 12 5.50 -23.88 -23.45
CA GLU A 12 5.01 -22.63 -22.86
C GLU A 12 3.54 -22.75 -22.44
N GLU A 13 2.69 -23.27 -23.31
CA GLU A 13 1.25 -23.45 -23.04
C GLU A 13 1.00 -24.46 -21.92
N ILE A 14 1.78 -25.55 -21.87
CA ILE A 14 1.72 -26.53 -20.78
C ILE A 14 2.07 -25.85 -19.45
N LEU A 15 3.16 -25.09 -19.40
CA LEU A 15 3.60 -24.41 -18.18
C LEU A 15 2.63 -23.32 -17.73
N TYR A 16 2.01 -22.61 -18.68
CA TYR A 16 0.96 -21.63 -18.40
C TYR A 16 -0.26 -22.29 -17.76
N ASN A 17 -0.78 -23.36 -18.36
CA ASN A 17 -1.95 -24.09 -17.85
C ASN A 17 -1.71 -24.75 -16.49
N LEU A 18 -0.45 -25.10 -16.18
CA LEU A 18 -0.04 -25.65 -14.88
C LEU A 18 0.19 -24.55 -13.81
N GLY A 19 0.01 -23.27 -14.16
CA GLY A 19 0.16 -22.14 -13.23
C GLY A 19 1.61 -21.77 -12.92
N PHE A 20 2.60 -22.29 -13.66
CA PHE A 20 4.01 -21.91 -13.52
C PHE A 20 4.30 -20.54 -14.16
N VAL A 21 3.55 -20.18 -15.20
CA VAL A 21 3.62 -18.85 -15.82
C VAL A 21 2.48 -18.00 -15.27
N GLN A 22 2.71 -17.37 -14.14
CA GLN A 22 1.90 -16.21 -13.75
C GLN A 22 2.57 -14.99 -14.37
N SER A 23 1.94 -14.41 -15.40
CA SER A 23 2.29 -13.07 -15.87
C SER A 23 1.83 -12.06 -14.83
N GLU A 24 2.43 -12.10 -13.64
CA GLU A 24 2.23 -11.09 -12.62
C GLU A 24 2.80 -9.79 -13.20
N PRO A 25 1.97 -8.77 -13.47
CA PRO A 25 2.43 -7.50 -14.00
C PRO A 25 3.39 -6.88 -12.97
N GLY A 26 4.70 -7.01 -13.21
CA GLY A 26 5.75 -6.55 -12.30
C GLY A 26 6.67 -7.65 -11.75
N ALA A 27 6.47 -8.93 -12.07
CA ALA A 27 7.37 -10.01 -11.63
C ALA A 27 8.82 -9.82 -12.12
N VAL A 28 9.01 -9.24 -13.31
CA VAL A 28 10.34 -8.90 -13.85
C VAL A 28 10.95 -7.68 -13.17
N ALA A 29 10.13 -6.83 -12.52
CA ALA A 29 10.57 -5.62 -11.83
C ALA A 29 10.85 -5.83 -10.34
N ARG A 30 10.37 -6.93 -9.74
CA ARG A 30 10.48 -7.16 -8.29
C ARG A 30 11.76 -7.90 -7.94
N VAL A 31 12.65 -7.24 -7.21
CA VAL A 31 13.86 -7.84 -6.65
C VAL A 31 13.48 -8.91 -5.61
N PRO A 32 13.95 -10.17 -5.72
CA PRO A 32 13.66 -11.21 -4.74
C PRO A 32 14.16 -10.88 -3.33
N ALA A 33 13.38 -11.24 -2.29
CA ALA A 33 13.67 -10.91 -0.89
C ALA A 33 15.07 -11.35 -0.42
N ARG A 34 15.57 -12.48 -0.94
CA ARG A 34 16.91 -13.01 -0.62
C ARG A 34 18.06 -12.04 -0.89
N PHE A 35 17.90 -11.11 -1.84
CA PHE A 35 18.91 -10.09 -2.16
C PHE A 35 18.95 -8.95 -1.14
N PHE A 36 17.94 -8.84 -0.27
CA PHE A 36 17.92 -7.87 0.84
C PHE A 36 18.43 -8.48 2.15
N SER A 37 18.29 -9.79 2.33
CA SER A 37 18.72 -10.48 3.55
C SER A 37 20.23 -10.73 3.61
N ALA A 38 20.90 -10.79 2.46
CA ALA A 38 22.34 -11.02 2.39
C ALA A 38 22.99 -10.04 1.40
N PRO A 39 24.03 -9.30 1.81
CA PRO A 39 24.71 -8.37 0.92
C PRO A 39 25.44 -9.13 -0.20
N SER A 40 25.46 -8.53 -1.39
CA SER A 40 26.26 -9.03 -2.51
C SER A 40 27.76 -8.91 -2.22
N ARG A 41 28.56 -9.87 -2.68
CA ARG A 41 30.03 -9.80 -2.69
C ARG A 41 30.60 -9.17 -3.96
N ALA A 42 29.73 -8.70 -4.87
CA ALA A 42 30.15 -8.07 -6.11
C ALA A 42 30.81 -6.72 -5.84
N ASN A 43 32.00 -6.51 -6.41
CA ASN A 43 32.68 -5.22 -6.39
C ASN A 43 32.14 -4.37 -7.54
N GLY A 44 31.46 -3.26 -7.26
CA GLY A 44 31.08 -2.31 -8.30
C GLY A 44 29.98 -1.31 -7.92
N ILE A 45 28.92 -1.76 -7.25
CA ILE A 45 27.77 -0.90 -6.92
C ILE A 45 27.38 -1.12 -5.45
N ASP A 46 27.38 -0.04 -4.67
CA ASP A 46 26.79 -0.07 -3.34
C ASP A 46 25.27 -0.32 -3.48
N PHE A 47 24.82 -1.47 -2.97
CA PHE A 47 23.43 -1.88 -3.05
C PHE A 47 22.49 -0.88 -2.37
N GLN A 48 22.93 -0.23 -1.28
CA GLN A 48 22.14 0.79 -0.60
C GLN A 48 21.98 2.05 -1.47
N LEU A 49 23.05 2.50 -2.11
CA LEU A 49 23.01 3.59 -3.08
C LEU A 49 22.10 3.26 -4.26
N PHE A 50 22.16 2.03 -4.78
CA PHE A 50 21.28 1.57 -5.86
C PHE A 50 19.80 1.64 -5.48
N LEU A 51 19.42 1.11 -4.31
CA LEU A 51 18.02 1.14 -3.85
C LEU A 51 17.51 2.57 -3.67
N LYS A 52 18.32 3.46 -3.08
CA LYS A 52 17.96 4.88 -2.95
C LYS A 52 17.76 5.55 -4.32
N ALA A 53 18.57 5.20 -5.31
CA ALA A 53 18.42 5.70 -6.67
C ALA A 53 17.14 5.17 -7.33
N GLN A 54 16.82 3.89 -7.15
CA GLN A 54 15.58 3.28 -7.67
C GLN A 54 14.33 3.94 -7.07
N VAL A 55 14.28 4.18 -5.75
CA VAL A 55 13.14 4.87 -5.11
C VAL A 55 12.96 6.27 -5.69
N ARG A 56 14.03 7.07 -5.78
CA ARG A 56 13.93 8.42 -6.38
C ARG A 56 13.45 8.38 -7.82
N ARG A 57 13.90 7.39 -8.59
CA ARG A 57 13.47 7.23 -9.97
C ARG A 57 11.97 6.90 -10.05
N MET A 58 11.48 5.99 -9.21
CA MET A 58 10.04 5.68 -9.12
C MET A 58 9.21 6.90 -8.72
N GLU A 59 9.69 7.72 -7.78
CA GLU A 59 9.00 8.95 -7.36
C GLU A 59 8.95 10.01 -8.47
N MET A 60 9.95 10.04 -9.35
CA MET A 60 9.99 10.96 -10.49
C MET A 60 9.17 10.45 -11.68
N GLU A 61 9.16 9.14 -11.91
CA GLU A 61 8.44 8.50 -13.01
C GLU A 61 6.94 8.39 -12.72
N ASP A 62 6.53 8.29 -11.45
CA ASP A 62 5.13 8.27 -11.03
C ASP A 62 4.81 9.41 -10.02
N PRO A 63 4.30 10.55 -10.52
CA PRO A 63 3.87 11.66 -9.68
C PRO A 63 2.78 11.27 -8.66
N CYS A 64 1.93 10.28 -8.99
CA CYS A 64 0.83 9.85 -8.13
C CYS A 64 1.36 9.14 -6.87
N LEU A 65 2.44 8.35 -6.97
CA LEU A 65 3.10 7.74 -5.81
C LEU A 65 3.73 8.79 -4.89
N MET A 66 4.37 9.81 -5.46
CA MET A 66 4.92 10.93 -4.69
C MET A 66 3.83 11.73 -3.97
N LEU A 67 2.72 12.01 -4.67
CA LEU A 67 1.55 12.68 -4.12
C LEU A 67 0.94 11.87 -2.96
N ALA A 68 0.74 10.56 -3.14
CA ALA A 68 0.18 9.69 -2.11
C ALA A 68 0.99 9.71 -0.80
N SER A 69 2.33 9.63 -0.90
CA SER A 69 3.23 9.73 0.25
C SER A 69 3.08 11.08 0.99
N ARG A 70 3.00 12.20 0.24
CA ARG A 70 2.76 13.52 0.84
C ARG A 70 1.39 13.64 1.48
N PHE A 71 0.34 13.10 0.87
CA PHE A 71 -1.00 13.08 1.46
C PHE A 71 -1.04 12.26 2.76
N GLN A 72 -0.32 11.13 2.83
CA GLN A 72 -0.18 10.36 4.07
C GLN A 72 0.49 11.17 5.17
N GLN A 73 1.54 11.94 4.85
CA GLN A 73 2.20 12.82 5.83
C GLN A 73 1.25 13.91 6.35
N VAL A 74 0.52 14.56 5.45
CA VAL A 74 -0.49 15.58 5.82
C VAL A 74 -1.60 14.96 6.67
N GLN A 75 -2.05 13.75 6.33
CA GLN A 75 -3.05 13.02 7.10
C GLN A 75 -2.55 12.65 8.50
N ALA A 76 -1.31 12.19 8.63
CA ALA A 76 -0.71 11.91 9.94
C ALA A 76 -0.62 13.17 10.81
N LEU A 77 -0.28 14.31 10.21
CA LEU A 77 -0.26 15.60 10.91
C LEU A 77 -1.66 16.02 11.36
N ALA A 78 -2.68 15.91 10.50
CA ALA A 78 -4.07 16.22 10.85
C ALA A 78 -4.58 15.32 11.99
N ALA A 79 -4.28 14.03 11.95
CA ALA A 79 -4.63 13.09 13.02
C ALA A 79 -3.95 13.44 14.36
N THR A 80 -2.70 13.89 14.30
CA THR A 80 -1.96 14.33 15.49
C THR A 80 -2.57 15.60 16.07
N ALA A 81 -2.93 16.57 15.22
CA ALA A 81 -3.61 17.80 15.64
C ALA A 81 -4.98 17.52 16.26
N ASP A 82 -5.75 16.58 15.69
CA ASP A 82 -7.01 16.13 16.27
C ASP A 82 -6.83 15.51 17.65
N ALA A 83 -5.78 14.70 17.85
CA ALA A 83 -5.49 14.12 19.16
C ALA A 83 -5.19 15.22 20.21
N PHE A 84 -4.38 16.21 19.86
CA PHE A 84 -4.11 17.35 20.75
C PHE A 84 -5.37 18.14 21.09
N PHE A 85 -6.24 18.29 20.11
CA PHE A 85 -7.46 19.04 20.25
C PHE A 85 -8.53 18.31 21.06
N CYS A 86 -8.61 16.99 20.91
CA CYS A 86 -9.36 16.12 21.83
C CYS A 86 -8.87 16.29 23.27
N LEU A 87 -7.55 16.32 23.49
CA LEU A 87 -6.98 16.56 24.83
C LEU A 87 -7.33 17.96 25.36
N TYR A 88 -7.21 18.99 24.52
CA TYR A 88 -7.53 20.36 24.89
C TYR A 88 -9.00 20.51 25.27
N SER A 89 -9.92 20.05 24.41
CA SER A 89 -11.37 20.09 24.66
C SER A 89 -11.77 19.37 25.95
N TYR A 90 -11.10 18.26 26.27
CA TYR A 90 -11.33 17.52 27.51
C TYR A 90 -11.00 18.36 28.76
N VAL A 91 -9.89 19.10 28.72
CA VAL A 91 -9.45 19.95 29.85
C VAL A 91 -10.22 21.26 29.91
N SER A 92 -10.46 21.91 28.77
CA SER A 92 -11.12 23.22 28.68
C SER A 92 -12.64 23.13 28.80
N ARG A 93 -13.21 21.92 28.67
CA ARG A 93 -14.66 21.68 28.52
C ARG A 93 -15.32 22.49 27.40
N THR A 94 -14.54 22.89 26.40
CA THR A 94 -15.06 23.55 25.19
C THR A 94 -15.01 22.59 24.02
N PRO A 95 -16.13 22.40 23.27
CA PRO A 95 -16.14 21.54 22.11
C PRO A 95 -15.42 22.23 20.96
N VAL A 96 -14.61 21.48 20.21
CA VAL A 96 -13.83 22.04 19.12
C VAL A 96 -13.93 21.09 17.89
N GLN A 97 -13.84 21.62 16.66
CA GLN A 97 -13.99 20.85 15.39
C GLN A 97 -12.70 20.17 14.87
N ARG A 98 -12.76 18.86 14.61
CA ARG A 98 -11.63 18.10 14.07
C ARG A 98 -11.21 18.59 12.68
N ILE A 99 -9.91 18.59 12.44
CA ILE A 99 -9.23 19.02 11.22
C ILE A 99 -9.26 17.89 10.18
N SER A 100 -9.17 16.63 10.61
CA SER A 100 -9.29 15.51 9.69
C SER A 100 -10.73 15.36 9.22
N PRO A 101 -10.99 15.23 7.91
CA PRO A 101 -12.32 14.87 7.44
C PRO A 101 -12.70 13.52 8.08
N SER A 102 -13.93 13.40 8.57
CA SER A 102 -14.49 12.11 8.98
C SER A 102 -14.34 11.16 7.79
N ARG A 103 -13.39 10.22 7.95
CA ARG A 103 -12.93 9.27 6.93
C ARG A 103 -14.06 8.97 5.95
N PRO A 104 -13.95 9.36 4.65
CA PRO A 104 -14.91 8.85 3.69
C PRO A 104 -14.81 7.33 3.78
N ALA A 105 -15.95 6.67 3.94
CA ALA A 105 -16.05 5.23 3.92
C ALA A 105 -15.64 4.76 2.52
N TRP A 106 -14.33 4.73 2.25
CA TRP A 106 -13.80 4.01 1.11
C TRP A 106 -14.20 2.56 1.35
N ALA A 107 -15.06 2.10 0.46
CA ALA A 107 -15.70 0.81 0.51
C ALA A 107 -14.65 -0.27 0.79
N SER A 108 -14.92 -1.08 1.80
CA SER A 108 -14.29 -2.41 1.87
C SER A 108 -14.53 -3.11 0.53
N PRO A 109 -13.61 -3.97 0.06
CA PRO A 109 -13.84 -4.78 -1.14
C PRO A 109 -15.09 -5.66 -1.05
N ASP A 110 -15.62 -5.88 0.16
CA ASP A 110 -16.92 -6.50 0.37
C ASP A 110 -18.01 -5.44 0.59
N GLY A 111 -18.94 -5.41 -0.35
CA GLY A 111 -20.03 -4.43 -0.52
C GLY A 111 -21.09 -4.42 0.58
N THR A 112 -20.72 -4.44 1.85
CA THR A 112 -21.64 -4.11 2.95
C THR A 112 -21.47 -2.65 3.36
N PRO A 113 -22.52 -1.82 3.26
CA PRO A 113 -22.48 -0.46 3.80
C PRO A 113 -22.44 -0.55 5.34
N VAL A 114 -21.28 -0.27 5.92
CA VAL A 114 -21.18 0.05 7.34
C VAL A 114 -21.89 1.40 7.53
N ALA A 115 -22.97 1.38 8.30
CA ALA A 115 -23.71 2.56 8.70
C ALA A 115 -22.76 3.64 9.27
N PRO A 116 -23.01 4.93 9.03
CA PRO A 116 -22.19 5.99 9.59
C PRO A 116 -22.20 5.84 11.11
N ALA A 117 -21.01 5.69 11.70
CA ALA A 117 -20.85 5.67 13.14
C ALA A 117 -21.50 6.95 13.69
N GLN A 118 -22.56 6.77 14.48
CA GLN A 118 -23.24 7.88 15.13
C GLN A 118 -22.22 8.74 15.86
N PRO A 119 -22.32 10.08 15.79
CA PRO A 119 -21.53 10.94 16.65
C PRO A 119 -21.79 10.50 18.10
N CYS A 120 -20.73 10.24 18.87
CA CYS A 120 -20.81 9.93 20.29
C CYS A 120 -21.57 11.05 21.01
N ALA A 121 -22.89 10.95 21.07
CA ALA A 121 -23.72 11.66 22.00
C ALA A 121 -23.62 10.87 23.31
N LEU A 122 -22.51 11.07 24.03
CA LEU A 122 -22.48 10.76 25.45
C LEU A 122 -23.46 11.73 26.11
N SER A 123 -24.64 11.22 26.42
CA SER A 123 -25.58 11.89 27.31
C SER A 123 -24.89 12.11 28.66
N PRO A 124 -25.08 13.26 29.33
CA PRO A 124 -24.67 13.38 30.73
C PRO A 124 -25.55 12.42 31.53
N ALA A 125 -24.94 11.41 32.15
CA ALA A 125 -25.56 10.72 33.26
C ALA A 125 -25.65 11.71 34.44
N GLU A 126 -26.82 11.73 35.09
CA GLU A 126 -27.12 12.46 36.33
C GLU A 126 -26.08 12.22 37.44
#